data_AF-A0A3S2MUT1-F1
#
_entry.id   AF-A0A3S2MUT1-F1
#
_cell.length_a   1.000
_cell.length_b   1.000
_cell.length_c   1.000
_cell.angle_alpha   90.00
_cell.angle_beta   90.00
_cell.angle_gamma   90.00
#
_symmetry.space_group_name_H-M   'P 1'
#
loop_
_entity.id
_entity.type
_entity.pdbx_description
1 polymer ?
#
loop_
_entity_poly.entity_id
_entity_poly.type
_entity_poly.pdbx_seq_one_letter_code
_entity_poly.pdbx_strand_id
1 'polypeptide(L)'
;MELLAQRRCVSCDDSCRECIQQADRCTACRHGYSLAGMACVPRCGAGTFFHVEERSCSSCHSSCRTCSGPGPEACLRCAEGFLQQEWGCVPACSPGFYPGTAAGLPHGLCHRCEENCLRCSGAGSSCSRCAAGFSLISRTCIATASCSDADGVFCEMVKTNRLCQRKFYRQFCCRTCLMNA
;
A
#
# COMPACT_ATOMS: atom_id res chain seq x y z
N MET A 1 42.82 22.48 -40.86
CA MET A 1 42.26 21.13 -41.05
C MET A 1 40.94 21.08 -40.32
N GLU A 2 39.85 21.40 -41.02
CA GLU A 2 38.50 21.25 -40.50
C GLU A 2 38.25 19.77 -40.22
N LEU A 3 38.09 19.42 -38.94
CA LEU A 3 37.56 18.13 -38.54
C LEU A 3 36.09 18.10 -38.94
N LEU A 4 35.83 17.70 -40.20
CA LEU A 4 34.51 17.29 -40.66
C LEU A 4 34.10 16.09 -39.82
N ALA A 5 33.40 16.34 -38.71
CA ALA A 5 32.63 15.31 -38.03
C ALA A 5 31.55 14.86 -39.03
N GLN A 6 31.83 13.77 -39.73
CA GLN A 6 30.88 13.12 -40.61
C GLN A 6 29.69 12.72 -39.75
N ARG A 7 28.62 13.52 -39.77
CA ARG A 7 27.31 13.17 -39.21
C ARG A 7 26.74 12.06 -40.08
N ARG A 8 27.20 10.84 -39.82
CA ARG A 8 26.72 9.63 -40.47
C ARG A 8 25.44 9.24 -39.77
N CYS A 9 24.31 9.43 -40.43
CA CYS A 9 23.02 8.96 -39.95
C CYS A 9 23.04 7.43 -39.91
N VAL A 10 22.87 6.86 -38.72
CA VAL A 10 22.65 5.41 -38.53
C VAL A 10 21.17 5.18 -38.27
N SER A 11 20.63 4.08 -38.78
CA SER A 11 19.29 3.64 -38.42
C SER A 11 19.24 3.23 -36.96
N CYS A 12 18.14 3.54 -36.29
CA CYS A 12 17.87 3.01 -34.96
C CYS A 12 17.73 1.48 -35.00
N ASP A 13 17.87 0.84 -33.84
CA ASP A 13 17.51 -0.57 -33.66
C ASP A 13 16.07 -0.84 -34.11
N ASP A 14 15.81 -2.05 -34.61
CA ASP A 14 14.51 -2.42 -35.18
C ASP A 14 13.37 -2.31 -34.16
N SER A 15 13.65 -2.51 -32.87
CA SER A 15 12.67 -2.34 -31.79
C SER A 15 12.29 -0.87 -31.55
N CYS A 16 13.08 0.06 -32.08
CA CYS A 16 13.00 1.48 -31.78
C CYS A 16 12.36 2.26 -32.92
N ARG A 17 11.42 3.12 -32.54
CA ARG A 17 10.79 4.09 -33.43
C ARG A 17 11.64 5.36 -33.52
N GLU A 18 12.18 5.80 -32.40
CA GLU A 18 13.06 6.96 -32.28
C GLU A 18 14.22 6.64 -31.35
N CYS A 19 15.43 7.10 -31.70
CA CYS A 19 16.65 6.92 -30.92
C CYS A 19 17.47 8.20 -30.85
N ILE A 20 18.33 8.32 -29.85
CA ILE A 20 19.15 9.49 -29.57
C ILE A 20 20.62 9.12 -29.40
N GLN A 21 21.51 9.84 -30.11
CA GLN A 21 22.97 9.63 -30.17
C GLN A 21 23.42 8.27 -30.73
N GLN A 22 22.89 7.16 -30.21
CA GLN A 22 23.21 5.78 -30.58
C GLN A 22 21.94 5.02 -30.99
N ALA A 23 22.10 4.02 -31.86
CA ALA A 23 21.00 3.26 -32.45
C ALA A 23 20.16 2.48 -31.43
N ASP A 24 20.77 2.06 -30.33
CA ASP A 24 20.20 1.28 -29.24
C ASP A 24 19.61 2.13 -28.10
N ARG A 25 19.80 3.46 -28.13
CA ARG A 25 19.28 4.39 -27.11
C ARG A 25 17.99 5.00 -27.57
N CYS A 26 16.91 4.35 -27.21
CA CYS A 26 15.59 4.61 -27.74
C CYS A 26 14.82 5.59 -26.86
N THR A 27 14.10 6.51 -27.49
CA THR A 27 13.18 7.46 -26.84
C THR A 27 11.73 7.09 -27.10
N ALA A 28 11.48 6.33 -28.18
CA ALA A 28 10.17 5.76 -28.48
C ALA A 28 10.32 4.35 -29.09
N CYS A 29 9.42 3.45 -28.71
CA CYS A 29 9.42 2.07 -29.17
C CYS A 29 8.38 1.82 -30.27
N ARG A 30 8.66 0.84 -31.12
CA ARG A 30 7.67 0.36 -32.08
C ARG A 30 6.54 -0.40 -31.39
N HIS A 31 5.46 -0.64 -32.14
CA HIS A 31 4.34 -1.44 -31.66
C HIS A 31 4.83 -2.84 -31.25
N GLY A 32 4.33 -3.35 -30.12
CA GLY A 32 4.81 -4.61 -29.54
C GLY A 32 6.01 -4.47 -28.60
N TYR A 33 6.57 -3.27 -28.43
CA TYR A 33 7.67 -3.00 -27.50
C TYR A 33 7.30 -1.91 -26.47
N SER A 34 7.94 -1.95 -25.31
CA SER A 34 7.81 -0.97 -24.23
C SER A 34 9.18 -0.41 -23.88
N LEU A 35 9.22 0.88 -23.54
CA LEU A 35 10.45 1.56 -23.16
C LEU A 35 10.82 1.18 -21.72
N ALA A 36 11.95 0.51 -21.55
CA ALA A 36 12.56 0.19 -20.27
C ALA A 36 13.92 0.92 -20.18
N GLY A 37 13.93 2.06 -19.48
CA GLY A 37 15.09 2.96 -19.48
C GLY A 37 15.27 3.61 -20.84
N MET A 38 16.31 3.21 -21.59
CA MET A 38 16.55 3.63 -22.97
C MET A 38 16.55 2.47 -23.96
N ALA A 39 16.05 1.30 -23.56
CA ALA A 39 15.93 0.14 -24.44
C ALA A 39 14.45 -0.19 -24.66
N CYS A 40 14.13 -0.68 -25.86
CA CYS A 40 12.80 -1.17 -26.18
C CYS A 40 12.75 -2.68 -25.95
N VAL A 41 12.00 -3.12 -24.95
CA VAL A 41 11.81 -4.55 -24.63
C VAL A 41 10.48 -5.06 -25.16
N PRO A 42 10.39 -6.33 -25.58
CA PRO A 42 9.12 -6.94 -25.98
C PRO A 42 8.03 -6.73 -24.92
N ARG A 43 6.83 -6.36 -25.37
CA ARG A 43 5.65 -6.30 -24.51
C ARG A 43 5.24 -7.71 -24.15
N CYS A 44 5.35 -8.03 -22.88
CA CYS A 44 4.81 -9.27 -22.33
C CYS A 44 3.30 -9.14 -22.13
N GLY A 45 2.59 -10.27 -22.25
CA GLY A 45 1.14 -10.33 -22.03
C GLY A 45 0.73 -9.98 -20.60
N ALA A 46 -0.57 -9.82 -20.37
CA ALA A 46 -1.10 -9.58 -19.04
C ALA A 46 -0.68 -10.71 -18.07
N GLY A 47 -0.21 -10.35 -16.88
CA GLY A 47 0.28 -11.32 -15.89
C GLY A 47 1.70 -11.83 -16.13
N THR A 48 2.43 -11.26 -17.09
CA THR A 48 3.84 -11.57 -17.33
C THR A 48 4.69 -10.30 -17.35
N PHE A 49 5.98 -10.44 -17.10
CA PHE A 49 6.97 -9.37 -17.19
C PHE A 49 8.16 -9.83 -18.03
N PHE A 50 8.92 -8.88 -18.58
CA PHE A 50 10.11 -9.20 -19.36
C PHE A 50 11.29 -9.47 -18.41
N HIS A 51 11.75 -10.73 -18.37
CA HIS A 51 12.90 -11.14 -17.59
C HIS A 51 14.18 -10.91 -18.39
N VAL A 52 14.95 -9.89 -18.02
CA VAL A 52 16.09 -9.40 -18.81
C VAL A 52 17.18 -10.46 -19.00
N GLU A 53 17.45 -11.27 -17.96
CA GLU A 53 18.49 -12.30 -18.02
C GLU A 53 18.10 -13.48 -18.92
N GLU A 54 16.82 -13.87 -18.89
CA GLU A 54 16.29 -14.95 -19.73
C GLU A 54 15.92 -14.47 -21.14
N ARG A 55 15.87 -13.15 -21.34
CA ARG A 55 15.38 -12.49 -22.55
C ARG A 55 14.00 -13.01 -22.99
N SER A 56 13.15 -13.34 -22.02
CA SER A 56 11.84 -13.95 -22.26
C SER A 56 10.78 -13.36 -21.33
N CYS A 57 9.52 -13.63 -21.63
CA CYS A 57 8.41 -13.23 -20.77
C CYS A 57 8.17 -14.30 -19.70
N SER A 58 8.32 -13.92 -18.44
CA SER A 58 8.14 -14.82 -17.30
C SER A 58 6.89 -14.43 -16.52
N SER A 59 6.26 -15.41 -15.87
CA SER A 59 5.02 -15.18 -15.14
C SER A 59 5.24 -14.34 -13.88
N CYS A 60 4.29 -13.47 -13.56
CA CYS A 60 4.26 -12.78 -12.29
C CYS A 60 4.07 -13.75 -11.12
N HIS A 61 4.40 -13.30 -9.90
CA HIS A 61 3.99 -13.99 -8.69
C HIS A 61 2.46 -14.20 -8.67
N SER A 62 2.00 -15.30 -8.08
CA SER A 62 0.58 -15.70 -8.08
C SER A 62 -0.36 -14.70 -7.41
N SER A 63 0.16 -13.85 -6.51
CA SER A 63 -0.59 -12.76 -5.87
C SER A 63 -0.73 -11.51 -6.74
N CYS A 64 -0.02 -11.40 -7.87
CA CYS A 64 -0.06 -10.25 -8.77
C CYS A 64 -0.95 -10.51 -10.00
N ARG A 65 -1.75 -9.52 -10.39
CA ARG A 65 -2.38 -9.44 -11.72
C ARG A 65 -1.42 -8.91 -12.78
N THR A 66 -0.58 -7.96 -12.39
CA THR A 66 0.50 -7.38 -13.21
C THR A 66 1.68 -7.07 -12.31
N CYS A 67 2.90 -7.22 -12.82
CA CYS A 67 4.13 -7.04 -12.04
C CYS A 67 5.24 -6.41 -12.88
N SER A 68 6.28 -5.91 -12.22
CA SER A 68 7.54 -5.48 -12.84
C SER A 68 8.68 -6.47 -12.61
N GLY A 69 8.42 -7.58 -11.90
CA GLY A 69 9.40 -8.58 -11.51
C GLY A 69 8.75 -9.84 -10.94
N PRO A 70 9.57 -10.86 -10.59
CA PRO A 70 9.07 -12.18 -10.20
C PRO A 70 8.52 -12.23 -8.77
N GLY A 71 8.94 -11.32 -7.89
CA GLY A 71 8.60 -11.34 -6.47
C GLY A 71 7.23 -10.72 -6.16
N PRO A 72 6.61 -11.08 -5.01
CA PRO A 72 5.35 -10.50 -4.55
C PRO A 72 5.42 -9.00 -4.25
N GLU A 73 6.61 -8.45 -4.00
CA GLU A 73 6.89 -7.03 -3.81
C GLU A 73 7.01 -6.23 -5.12
N ALA A 74 7.09 -6.93 -6.26
CA ALA A 74 7.10 -6.32 -7.59
C ALA A 74 5.70 -6.26 -8.22
N CYS A 75 4.64 -6.47 -7.44
CA CYS A 75 3.27 -6.35 -7.93
C CYS A 75 2.92 -4.89 -8.23
N LEU A 76 2.45 -4.63 -9.45
CA LEU A 76 1.84 -3.35 -9.84
C LEU A 76 0.33 -3.34 -9.55
N ARG A 77 -0.32 -4.50 -9.67
CA ARG A 77 -1.74 -4.71 -9.34
C ARG A 77 -1.91 -6.08 -8.72
N CYS A 78 -2.71 -6.17 -7.67
CA CYS A 78 -3.01 -7.45 -7.03
C CYS A 78 -3.99 -8.28 -7.86
N ALA A 79 -3.82 -9.61 -7.80
CA ALA A 79 -4.78 -10.56 -8.32
C ALA A 79 -6.11 -10.46 -7.54
N GLU A 80 -7.18 -11.01 -8.11
CA GLU A 80 -8.47 -11.07 -7.44
C GLU A 80 -8.36 -11.87 -6.13
N GLY A 81 -9.00 -11.39 -5.07
CA GLY A 81 -8.89 -11.97 -3.72
C GLY A 81 -7.65 -11.56 -2.92
N PHE A 82 -6.70 -10.83 -3.53
CA PHE A 82 -5.54 -10.27 -2.84
C PHE A 82 -5.71 -8.77 -2.57
N LEU A 83 -5.07 -8.30 -1.51
CA LEU A 83 -5.12 -6.92 -1.04
C LEU A 83 -3.72 -6.32 -1.10
N GLN A 84 -3.60 -5.08 -1.56
CA GLN A 84 -2.33 -4.36 -1.51
C GLN A 84 -2.03 -3.92 -0.08
N GLN A 85 -0.86 -4.30 0.42
CA GLN A 85 -0.34 -3.82 1.68
C GLN A 85 1.14 -3.49 1.51
N GLU A 86 1.49 -2.23 1.80
CA GLU A 86 2.84 -1.69 1.55
C GLU A 86 3.23 -1.89 0.07
N TRP A 87 4.26 -2.69 -0.19
CA TRP A 87 4.78 -2.96 -1.54
C TRP A 87 4.27 -4.28 -2.13
N GLY A 88 3.50 -5.06 -1.38
CA GLY A 88 3.11 -6.42 -1.77
C GLY A 88 1.60 -6.66 -1.80
N CYS A 89 1.23 -7.79 -2.39
CA CYS A 89 -0.14 -8.30 -2.39
C CYS A 89 -0.28 -9.46 -1.40
N VAL A 90 -1.17 -9.30 -0.43
CA VAL A 90 -1.41 -10.25 0.66
C VAL A 90 -2.83 -10.82 0.61
N PRO A 91 -3.05 -12.09 1.00
CA PRO A 91 -4.39 -12.69 1.01
C PRO A 91 -5.27 -12.13 2.15
N ALA A 92 -4.66 -11.60 3.21
CA ALA A 92 -5.33 -10.96 4.33
C ALA A 92 -4.45 -9.87 4.92
N CYS A 93 -5.07 -8.81 5.44
CA CYS A 93 -4.34 -7.72 6.07
C CYS A 93 -3.66 -8.15 7.37
N SER A 94 -2.45 -7.66 7.60
CA SER A 94 -1.72 -7.88 8.85
C SER A 94 -2.44 -7.25 10.05
N PRO A 95 -2.15 -7.70 11.29
CA PRO A 95 -2.65 -7.02 12.49
C PRO A 95 -2.36 -5.52 12.46
N GLY A 96 -3.38 -4.72 12.81
CA GLY A 96 -3.33 -3.26 12.73
C GLY A 96 -3.80 -2.68 11.40
N PHE A 97 -4.32 -3.52 10.50
CA PHE A 97 -4.92 -3.10 9.24
C PHE A 97 -6.31 -3.74 9.03
N TYR A 98 -7.10 -3.15 8.15
CA TYR A 98 -8.41 -3.65 7.74
C TYR A 98 -8.57 -3.55 6.22
N PRO A 99 -9.34 -4.46 5.59
CA PRO A 99 -9.57 -4.45 4.15
C PRO A 99 -10.46 -3.27 3.74
N GLY A 100 -10.13 -2.63 2.62
CA GLY A 100 -11.00 -1.65 1.98
C GLY A 100 -10.58 -1.36 0.54
N THR A 101 -11.12 -0.27 -0.01
CA THR A 101 -10.86 0.18 -1.37
C THR A 101 -10.36 1.62 -1.35
N ALA A 102 -9.74 2.08 -2.44
CA ALA A 102 -9.37 3.48 -2.65
C ALA A 102 -9.79 3.92 -4.04
N ALA A 103 -10.23 5.16 -4.16
CA ALA A 103 -10.57 5.75 -5.45
C ALA A 103 -9.34 5.71 -6.38
N GLY A 104 -9.52 5.19 -7.59
CA GLY A 104 -8.45 5.07 -8.58
C GLY A 104 -7.64 3.77 -8.52
N LEU A 105 -7.87 2.91 -7.52
CA LEU A 105 -7.26 1.58 -7.44
C LEU A 105 -8.31 0.50 -7.81
N PRO A 106 -8.00 -0.37 -8.79
CA PRO A 106 -8.93 -1.40 -9.26
C PRO A 106 -8.90 -2.68 -8.40
N HIS A 107 -8.11 -2.70 -7.34
CA HIS A 107 -7.97 -3.81 -6.39
C HIS A 107 -8.13 -3.29 -4.96
N GLY A 108 -8.40 -4.19 -4.02
CA GLY A 108 -8.52 -3.84 -2.61
C GLY A 108 -7.16 -3.53 -1.97
N LEU A 109 -7.17 -2.76 -0.89
CA LEU A 109 -5.97 -2.47 -0.10
C LEU A 109 -6.22 -2.64 1.40
N CYS A 110 -5.13 -2.72 2.13
CA CYS A 110 -5.12 -2.76 3.58
C CYS A 110 -4.94 -1.35 4.14
N HIS A 111 -6.01 -0.81 4.71
CA HIS A 111 -6.00 0.47 5.42
C HIS A 111 -5.55 0.29 6.86
N ARG A 112 -4.77 1.23 7.39
CA ARG A 112 -4.29 1.16 8.78
C ARG A 112 -5.43 1.44 9.76
N CYS A 113 -5.48 0.70 10.86
CA CYS A 113 -6.32 1.01 12.02
C CYS A 113 -5.83 2.28 12.74
N GLU A 114 -6.66 2.84 13.63
CA GLU A 114 -6.19 3.83 14.60
C GLU A 114 -5.06 3.29 15.49
N GLU A 115 -4.28 4.20 16.06
CA GLU A 115 -3.07 3.88 16.83
C GLU A 115 -3.30 2.81 17.91
N ASN A 116 -2.36 1.88 18.00
CA ASN A 116 -2.33 0.79 18.99
C ASN A 116 -3.51 -0.20 18.88
N CYS A 117 -4.34 -0.10 17.83
CA CYS A 117 -5.36 -1.08 17.52
C CYS A 117 -4.81 -2.18 16.61
N LEU A 118 -4.96 -3.45 17.00
CA LEU A 118 -4.57 -4.63 16.22
C LEU A 118 -5.68 -5.15 15.31
N ARG A 119 -6.95 -4.84 15.59
CA ARG A 119 -8.08 -5.26 14.76
C ARG A 119 -9.22 -4.25 14.85
N CYS A 120 -9.59 -3.66 13.72
CA CYS A 120 -10.60 -2.60 13.64
C CYS A 120 -11.67 -2.87 12.57
N SER A 121 -12.78 -2.14 12.65
CA SER A 121 -13.88 -2.12 11.69
C SER A 121 -14.37 -0.69 11.43
N GLY A 122 -15.29 -0.48 10.47
CA GLY A 122 -15.99 0.80 10.28
C GLY A 122 -15.06 1.98 10.02
N ALA A 123 -14.33 1.93 8.90
CA ALA A 123 -13.30 2.90 8.51
C ALA A 123 -12.07 2.99 9.45
N GLY A 124 -11.83 1.96 10.26
CA GLY A 124 -10.64 1.85 11.10
C GLY A 124 -10.76 2.49 12.49
N SER A 125 -11.88 3.15 12.77
CA SER A 125 -12.17 3.85 14.04
C SER A 125 -12.75 2.96 15.13
N SER A 126 -13.31 1.80 14.75
CA SER A 126 -13.91 0.88 15.72
C SER A 126 -12.94 -0.26 16.05
N CYS A 127 -12.11 -0.07 17.07
CA CYS A 127 -11.19 -1.11 17.52
C CYS A 127 -11.89 -2.23 18.31
N SER A 128 -11.40 -3.45 18.11
CA SER A 128 -11.84 -4.68 18.80
C SER A 128 -10.73 -5.38 19.58
N ARG A 129 -9.45 -5.10 19.27
CA ARG A 129 -8.30 -5.67 19.98
C ARG A 129 -7.14 -4.68 19.99
N CYS A 130 -6.58 -4.41 21.16
CA CYS A 130 -5.45 -3.50 21.33
C CYS A 130 -4.10 -4.24 21.38
N ALA A 131 -3.03 -3.50 21.08
CA ALA A 131 -1.66 -3.94 21.27
C ALA A 131 -1.32 -4.12 22.76
N ALA A 132 -0.24 -4.84 23.06
CA ALA A 132 0.21 -5.03 24.44
C ALA A 132 0.50 -3.67 25.11
N GLY A 133 0.08 -3.51 26.36
CA GLY A 133 0.21 -2.24 27.10
C GLY A 133 -0.93 -1.24 26.87
N PHE A 134 -1.96 -1.62 26.11
CA PHE A 134 -3.15 -0.79 25.85
C PHE A 134 -4.45 -1.50 26.25
N SER A 135 -5.39 -0.73 26.76
CA SER A 135 -6.73 -1.19 27.16
C SER A 135 -7.79 -0.68 26.17
N LEU A 136 -8.75 -1.54 25.83
CA LEU A 136 -9.84 -1.21 24.92
C LEU A 136 -10.94 -0.44 25.68
N ILE A 137 -11.10 0.85 25.38
CA ILE A 137 -12.08 1.74 25.99
C ILE A 137 -12.87 2.42 24.88
N SER A 138 -14.19 2.20 24.86
CA SER A 138 -15.11 2.80 23.88
C SER A 138 -14.64 2.65 22.41
N ARG A 139 -14.21 1.44 22.02
CA ARG A 139 -13.66 1.10 20.69
C ARG A 139 -12.33 1.78 20.33
N THR A 140 -11.61 2.33 21.30
CA THR A 140 -10.28 2.92 21.13
C THR A 140 -9.28 2.29 22.08
N CYS A 141 -8.01 2.31 21.71
CA CYS A 141 -6.93 1.78 22.55
C CYS A 141 -6.22 2.90 23.29
N ILE A 142 -6.16 2.79 24.61
CA ILE A 142 -5.55 3.80 25.50
C ILE A 142 -4.44 3.13 26.30
N ALA A 143 -3.31 3.83 26.47
CA ALA A 143 -2.17 3.31 27.21
C ALA A 143 -2.58 2.97 28.65
N THR A 144 -2.28 1.76 29.10
CA THR A 144 -2.70 1.27 30.42
C THR A 144 -2.11 2.11 31.56
N ALA A 145 -0.90 2.66 31.39
CA ALA A 145 -0.28 3.55 32.39
C ALA A 145 -0.94 4.95 32.47
N SER A 146 -1.58 5.40 31.40
CA SER A 146 -2.31 6.67 31.34
C SER A 146 -3.78 6.52 31.75
N CYS A 147 -4.16 5.32 32.17
CA CYS A 147 -5.52 4.97 32.56
C CYS A 147 -5.62 5.05 34.09
N SER A 148 -6.00 6.22 34.62
CA SER A 148 -6.34 6.39 36.04
C SER A 148 -7.84 6.41 36.21
N ASP A 149 -8.35 5.61 37.15
CA ASP A 149 -9.76 5.68 37.54
C ASP A 149 -10.04 7.09 38.07
N ALA A 150 -11.10 7.70 37.56
CA ALA A 150 -11.58 8.98 38.06
C ALA A 150 -12.25 8.78 39.44
N ASP A 151 -12.07 9.74 40.36
CA ASP A 151 -12.86 9.76 41.60
C ASP A 151 -14.36 9.73 41.28
N GLY A 152 -15.17 9.15 42.18
CA GLY A 152 -16.60 8.87 41.92
C GLY A 152 -17.42 10.09 41.47
N VAL A 153 -17.09 11.29 41.95
CA VAL A 153 -17.73 12.56 41.54
C VAL A 153 -17.40 12.94 40.09
N PHE A 154 -16.17 12.64 39.64
CA PHE A 154 -15.71 12.94 38.30
C PHE A 154 -16.28 11.95 37.27
N CYS A 155 -16.55 10.69 37.65
CA CYS A 155 -17.26 9.74 36.78
C CYS A 155 -18.66 10.22 36.38
N GLU A 156 -19.44 10.78 37.31
CA GLU A 156 -20.80 11.23 37.01
C GLU A 156 -20.82 12.43 36.06
N MET A 157 -19.88 13.38 36.20
CA MET A 157 -19.70 14.48 35.24
C MET A 157 -19.32 13.97 33.85
N VAL A 158 -18.38 13.01 33.79
CA VAL A 158 -17.90 12.40 32.54
C VAL A 158 -19.03 11.66 31.80
N LYS A 159 -19.91 10.98 32.54
CA LYS A 159 -21.11 10.30 32.00
C LYS A 159 -22.13 11.30 31.47
N THR A 160 -22.58 12.25 32.29
CA THR A 160 -23.63 13.23 31.91
C THR A 160 -23.26 14.06 30.68
N ASN A 161 -21.97 14.38 30.52
CA ASN A 161 -21.48 15.19 29.39
C ASN A 161 -20.96 14.38 28.20
N ARG A 162 -21.12 13.05 28.21
CA ARG A 162 -20.63 12.13 27.15
C ARG A 162 -19.16 12.35 26.80
N LEU A 163 -18.33 12.71 27.78
CA LEU A 163 -16.93 13.10 27.54
C LEU A 163 -16.10 11.92 26.99
N CYS A 164 -16.46 10.68 27.32
CA CYS A 164 -15.83 9.48 26.76
C CYS A 164 -16.02 9.32 25.23
N GLN A 165 -16.94 10.05 24.61
CA GLN A 165 -17.04 10.05 23.14
C GLN A 165 -15.97 10.94 22.51
N ARG A 166 -15.39 11.89 23.27
CA ARG A 166 -14.39 12.85 22.80
C ARG A 166 -12.98 12.32 23.04
N LYS A 167 -12.16 12.31 21.98
CA LYS A 167 -10.80 11.75 21.97
C LYS A 167 -9.93 12.22 23.15
N PHE A 168 -10.01 13.49 23.54
CA PHE A 168 -9.20 14.09 24.60
C PHE A 168 -9.54 13.58 26.01
N TYR A 169 -10.83 13.33 26.29
CA TYR A 169 -11.29 12.96 27.63
C TYR A 169 -11.39 11.45 27.84
N ARG A 170 -11.19 10.65 26.78
CA ARG A 170 -11.27 9.18 26.83
C ARG A 170 -10.31 8.53 27.81
N GLN A 171 -9.13 9.11 28.03
CA GLN A 171 -8.13 8.59 28.98
C GLN A 171 -8.61 8.60 30.44
N PHE A 172 -9.59 9.46 30.77
CA PHE A 172 -10.19 9.53 32.10
C PHE A 172 -11.39 8.57 32.26
N CYS A 173 -11.74 7.82 31.21
CA CYS A 173 -12.90 6.92 31.17
C CYS A 173 -12.53 5.45 31.41
N CYS A 174 -11.62 5.21 32.35
CA CYS A 174 -11.16 3.88 32.73
C CYS A 174 -12.27 3.07 33.45
N ARG A 175 -11.92 1.84 33.86
CA ARG A 175 -12.79 0.69 34.19
C ARG A 175 -13.95 0.99 35.18
N THR A 176 -13.93 2.12 35.91
CA THR A 176 -15.00 2.61 36.81
C THR A 176 -16.08 3.47 36.14
N CYS A 177 -15.78 4.23 35.08
CA CYS A 177 -16.80 5.02 34.35
C CYS A 177 -17.33 4.27 33.12
N LEU A 178 -17.40 2.93 33.17
CA LEU A 178 -17.99 2.11 32.11
C LEU A 178 -19.40 2.63 31.83
N MET A 179 -19.60 3.17 30.63
CA MET A 179 -20.92 3.41 30.04
C MET A 179 -21.59 2.05 29.80
N ASN A 180 -22.03 1.39 30.86
CA ASN A 180 -22.99 0.29 30.79
C ASN A 180 -24.37 0.86 31.08
N ALA A 181 -25.00 1.39 30.01
CA ALA A 181 -26.43 1.44 29.69
C ALA A 181 -26.62 2.46 28.56
#